data_AF-J9SR94-F1
#
_entry.id   AF-J9SR94-F1
#
_cell.length_a   1.000
_cell.length_b   1.000
_cell.length_c   1.000
_cell.angle_alpha   90.00
_cell.angle_beta   90.00
_cell.angle_gamma   90.00
#
_symmetry.space_group_name_H-M   'P 1'
#
loop_
_entity.id
_entity.type
_entity.pdbx_description
1 polymer ?
#
loop_
_entity_poly.entity_id
_entity_poly.type
_entity_poly.pdbx_seq_one_letter_code
_entity_poly.pdbx_strand_id
1 'polypeptide(L)'
;PSGQDELYLAAEVANWLPSGLRCVLPEDIEGDMHNLALAGHSRGGYIAFALALGLADVSLDVDFSALIGVDPVAGTSKTNQMEPKILNYESCSFNFSIPVAIIGTGLGNKSAFPILPQTCAPDGVSHTEIFNECKPPCSHFVTSDYGHMDVLDDDIGPIGELARAMCKGSRRGVSRDPMRRTVGGVSV
;
A
#
# COMPACT_ATOMS: atom_id res chain seq x y z
N PRO A 1 -3.39 -11.19 -11.85
CA PRO A 1 -1.95 -10.98 -12.13
C PRO A 1 -1.15 -11.50 -10.92
N SER A 2 0.05 -12.02 -11.14
CA SER A 2 0.99 -12.34 -10.06
C SER A 2 1.60 -11.05 -9.47
N GLY A 3 2.28 -11.15 -8.32
CA GLY A 3 3.03 -10.02 -7.75
C GLY A 3 4.08 -9.47 -8.71
N GLN A 4 4.80 -10.37 -9.40
CA GLN A 4 5.77 -9.98 -10.43
C GLN A 4 5.12 -9.24 -11.59
N ASP A 5 3.95 -9.69 -12.06
CA ASP A 5 3.23 -9.02 -13.16
C ASP A 5 2.80 -7.61 -12.75
N GLU A 6 2.30 -7.44 -11.51
CA GLU A 6 1.90 -6.13 -11.00
C GLU A 6 3.10 -5.20 -10.79
N LEU A 7 4.23 -5.74 -10.33
CA LEU A 7 5.47 -5.00 -10.17
C LEU A 7 6.03 -4.53 -11.52
N TYR A 8 6.02 -5.41 -12.53
CA TYR A 8 6.39 -5.07 -13.90
C TYR A 8 5.49 -3.97 -14.45
N LEU A 9 4.17 -4.10 -14.31
CA LEU A 9 3.23 -3.08 -14.78
C LEU A 9 3.41 -1.74 -14.04
N ALA A 10 3.69 -1.76 -12.74
CA ALA A 10 3.97 -0.55 -11.97
C ALA A 10 5.25 0.15 -12.46
N ALA A 11 6.29 -0.61 -12.78
CA ALA A 11 7.53 -0.08 -13.37
C ALA A 11 7.30 0.53 -14.77
N GLU A 12 6.55 -0.17 -15.63
CA GLU A 12 6.19 0.35 -16.96
C GLU A 12 5.40 1.66 -16.87
N VAL A 13 4.45 1.75 -15.93
CA VAL A 13 3.71 3.00 -15.69
C VAL A 13 4.65 4.09 -15.21
N ALA A 14 5.55 3.80 -14.26
CA ALA A 14 6.52 4.78 -13.76
C ALA A 14 7.41 5.34 -14.88
N ASN A 15 7.92 4.47 -15.77
CA ASN A 15 8.74 4.88 -16.92
C ASN A 15 7.94 5.61 -18.01
N TRP A 16 6.64 5.36 -18.10
CA TRP A 16 5.76 6.07 -19.01
C TRP A 16 5.50 7.51 -18.56
N LEU A 17 5.50 7.82 -17.26
CA LEU A 17 5.12 9.14 -16.73
C LEU A 17 5.85 10.32 -17.38
N PRO A 18 7.19 10.33 -17.55
CA PRO A 18 7.90 11.49 -18.09
C PRO A 18 7.49 11.89 -19.51
N SER A 19 7.07 10.92 -20.33
CA SER A 19 6.72 11.15 -21.74
C SER A 19 5.22 11.13 -22.00
N GLY A 20 4.47 10.39 -21.17
CA GLY A 20 3.07 10.10 -21.41
C GLY A 20 2.08 10.89 -20.56
N LEU A 21 2.48 11.30 -19.34
CA LEU A 21 1.56 11.92 -18.39
C LEU A 21 0.95 13.22 -18.95
N ARG A 22 1.74 14.04 -19.65
CA ARG A 22 1.26 15.29 -20.26
C ARG A 22 0.10 15.07 -21.24
N CYS A 23 0.06 13.94 -21.93
CA CYS A 23 -0.96 13.65 -22.94
C CYS A 23 -2.33 13.30 -22.33
N VAL A 24 -2.40 13.03 -21.03
CA VAL A 24 -3.64 12.68 -20.32
C VAL A 24 -4.07 13.72 -19.30
N LEU A 25 -3.24 14.75 -19.07
CA LEU A 25 -3.55 15.87 -18.19
C LEU A 25 -4.28 16.98 -18.96
N PRO A 26 -5.08 17.82 -18.27
CA PRO A 26 -5.57 19.08 -18.84
C PRO A 26 -4.42 19.98 -19.34
N GLU A 27 -4.69 20.83 -20.34
CA GLU A 27 -3.66 21.66 -20.99
C GLU A 27 -2.88 22.58 -20.03
N ASP A 28 -3.49 22.95 -18.90
CA ASP A 28 -2.96 23.84 -17.87
C ASP A 28 -2.31 23.12 -16.68
N ILE A 29 -2.21 21.79 -16.71
CA ILE A 29 -1.62 20.98 -15.64
C ILE A 29 -0.36 20.27 -16.14
N GLU A 30 0.74 20.45 -15.41
CA GLU A 30 2.00 19.76 -15.65
C GLU A 30 2.38 18.91 -14.43
N GLY A 31 2.77 17.66 -14.66
CA GLY A 31 3.25 16.78 -13.61
C GLY A 31 4.72 17.07 -13.29
N ASP A 32 5.05 17.21 -12.00
CA ASP A 32 6.42 17.40 -11.54
C ASP A 32 7.12 16.06 -11.30
N MET A 33 8.01 15.68 -12.23
CA MET A 33 8.77 14.43 -12.13
C MET A 33 9.89 14.48 -11.08
N HIS A 34 10.28 15.66 -10.58
CA HIS A 34 11.24 15.77 -9.47
C HIS A 34 10.61 15.51 -8.10
N ASN A 35 9.28 15.56 -8.01
CA ASN A 35 8.53 15.34 -6.77
C ASN A 35 7.52 14.19 -6.92
N LEU A 36 7.94 13.09 -7.56
CA LEU A 36 7.11 11.92 -7.76
C LEU A 36 7.00 11.07 -6.48
N ALA A 37 5.79 10.90 -5.95
CA ALA A 37 5.55 10.00 -4.82
C ALA A 37 4.99 8.65 -5.30
N LEU A 38 5.43 7.57 -4.66
CA LEU A 38 4.91 6.23 -4.90
C LEU A 38 3.98 5.83 -3.75
N ALA A 39 2.74 5.43 -4.07
CA ALA A 39 1.76 5.07 -3.06
C ALA A 39 0.96 3.84 -3.46
N GLY A 40 0.52 3.06 -2.48
CA GLY A 40 -0.36 1.92 -2.72
C GLY A 40 -1.11 1.45 -1.48
N HIS A 41 -2.30 0.90 -1.71
CA HIS A 41 -3.12 0.24 -0.68
C HIS A 41 -3.00 -1.29 -0.77
N SER A 42 -3.03 -1.97 0.37
CA SER A 42 -3.09 -3.45 0.42
C SER A 42 -1.92 -4.10 -0.33
N ARG A 43 -2.21 -5.05 -1.23
CA ARG A 43 -1.24 -5.62 -2.17
C ARG A 43 -0.53 -4.54 -2.99
N GLY A 44 -1.23 -3.49 -3.41
CA GLY A 44 -0.62 -2.36 -4.12
C GLY A 44 0.41 -1.61 -3.27
N GLY A 45 0.21 -1.54 -1.95
CA GLY A 45 1.20 -1.01 -1.02
C GLY A 45 2.45 -1.89 -0.96
N TYR A 46 2.30 -3.22 -0.97
CA TYR A 46 3.43 -4.12 -1.13
C TYR A 46 4.18 -3.90 -2.46
N ILE A 47 3.44 -3.76 -3.58
CA ILE A 47 4.05 -3.51 -4.89
C ILE A 47 4.82 -2.18 -4.90
N ALA A 48 4.30 -1.14 -4.26
CA ALA A 48 4.99 0.13 -4.08
C ALA A 48 6.34 -0.05 -3.35
N PHE A 49 6.37 -0.83 -2.27
CA PHE A 49 7.62 -1.13 -1.56
C PHE A 49 8.57 -1.98 -2.40
N ALA A 50 8.08 -3.00 -3.09
CA ALA A 50 8.91 -3.84 -3.96
C ALA A 50 9.55 -3.03 -5.09
N LEU A 51 8.81 -2.08 -5.67
CA LEU A 51 9.31 -1.17 -6.70
C LEU A 51 10.37 -0.21 -6.15
N ALA A 52 10.11 0.41 -5.00
CA ALA A 52 11.08 1.31 -4.34
C ALA A 52 12.37 0.59 -3.90
N LEU A 53 12.29 -0.72 -3.62
CA LEU A 53 13.46 -1.57 -3.34
C LEU A 53 14.24 -1.98 -4.59
N GLY A 54 13.77 -1.60 -5.79
CA GLY A 54 14.44 -1.93 -7.05
C GLY A 54 14.30 -3.40 -7.43
N LEU A 55 13.21 -4.06 -7.03
CA LEU A 55 12.99 -5.50 -7.30
C LEU A 55 12.29 -5.76 -8.64
N ALA A 56 11.96 -4.72 -9.40
CA ALA A 56 11.42 -4.87 -10.75
C ALA A 56 12.54 -5.31 -11.72
N ASP A 57 12.22 -6.19 -12.66
CA ASP A 57 13.15 -6.65 -13.70
C ASP A 57 13.41 -5.61 -14.81
N VAL A 58 13.03 -4.35 -14.57
CA VAL A 58 13.14 -3.21 -15.49
C VAL A 58 13.79 -2.05 -14.76
N SER A 59 14.73 -1.37 -15.42
CA SER A 59 15.33 -0.16 -14.88
C SER A 59 14.32 1.00 -14.89
N LEU A 60 14.31 1.77 -13.81
CA LEU A 60 13.45 2.95 -13.70
C LEU A 60 14.15 4.18 -14.27
N ASP A 61 13.40 4.94 -15.07
CA ASP A 61 13.81 6.23 -15.65
C ASP A 61 13.40 7.42 -14.75
N VAL A 62 12.77 7.13 -13.61
CA VAL A 62 12.28 8.10 -12.64
C VAL A 62 12.81 7.81 -11.25
N ASP A 63 13.02 8.87 -10.47
CA ASP A 63 13.29 8.80 -9.04
C ASP A 63 12.02 9.08 -8.26
N PHE A 64 11.81 8.35 -7.16
CA PHE A 64 10.74 8.65 -6.22
C PHE A 64 11.26 9.55 -5.10
N SER A 65 10.44 10.51 -4.68
CA SER A 65 10.76 11.45 -3.60
C SER A 65 10.12 11.07 -2.26
N ALA A 66 9.11 10.19 -2.28
CA ALA A 66 8.47 9.65 -1.08
C ALA A 66 7.77 8.30 -1.38
N LEU A 67 7.58 7.50 -0.33
CA LEU A 67 6.86 6.23 -0.39
C LEU A 67 5.74 6.17 0.67
N ILE A 68 4.53 5.83 0.24
CA ILE A 68 3.34 5.78 1.10
C ILE A 68 2.69 4.39 1.01
N GLY A 69 2.69 3.66 2.13
CA GLY A 69 1.98 2.39 2.26
C GLY A 69 0.68 2.56 3.03
N VAL A 70 -0.47 2.40 2.36
CA VAL A 70 -1.79 2.38 3.01
C VAL A 70 -2.16 0.94 3.33
N ASP A 71 -2.09 0.57 4.59
CA ASP A 71 -2.32 -0.79 5.10
C ASP A 71 -1.69 -1.88 4.21
N PRO A 72 -0.38 -1.78 3.90
CA PRO A 72 0.26 -2.65 2.92
C PRO A 72 0.30 -4.10 3.40
N VAL A 73 0.19 -5.04 2.45
CA VAL A 73 0.13 -6.49 2.73
C VAL A 73 1.04 -7.26 1.78
N ALA A 74 2.06 -7.91 2.35
CA ALA A 74 3.11 -8.62 1.61
C ALA A 74 2.83 -10.12 1.40
N GLY A 75 1.65 -10.61 1.75
CA GLY A 75 1.29 -12.03 1.59
C GLY A 75 0.10 -12.44 2.44
N THR A 76 -0.10 -13.75 2.61
CA THR A 76 -1.18 -14.29 3.47
C THR A 76 -0.67 -14.81 4.81
N SER A 77 0.64 -15.02 4.94
CA SER A 77 1.30 -15.42 6.18
C SER A 77 2.82 -15.25 6.06
N LYS A 78 3.53 -15.31 7.18
CA LYS A 78 5.00 -15.27 7.22
C LYS A 78 5.67 -16.27 6.26
N THR A 79 5.09 -17.45 6.12
CA THR A 79 5.58 -18.53 5.25
C THR A 79 5.06 -18.47 3.82
N ASN A 80 4.10 -17.58 3.55
CA ASN A 80 3.45 -17.40 2.24
C ASN A 80 3.43 -15.92 1.86
N GLN A 81 4.63 -15.34 1.74
CA GLN A 81 4.84 -14.02 1.15
C GLN A 81 4.61 -14.06 -0.37
N MET A 82 4.26 -12.91 -0.93
CA MET A 82 4.22 -12.70 -2.36
C MET A 82 5.65 -12.61 -2.93
N GLU A 83 5.83 -13.05 -4.17
CA GLU A 83 7.09 -12.85 -4.90
C GLU A 83 7.05 -11.53 -5.70
N PRO A 84 8.14 -10.73 -5.68
CA PRO A 84 9.37 -10.96 -4.92
C PRO A 84 9.19 -10.68 -3.42
N LYS A 85 9.81 -11.49 -2.55
CA LYS A 85 9.73 -11.28 -1.10
C LYS A 85 10.43 -10.00 -0.70
N ILE A 86 9.72 -9.11 -0.01
CA ILE A 86 10.31 -7.90 0.56
C ILE A 86 10.71 -8.11 2.02
N LEU A 87 9.96 -8.89 2.81
CA LEU A 87 10.21 -9.02 4.26
C LEU A 87 11.28 -10.07 4.55
N ASN A 88 12.36 -9.64 5.19
CA ASN A 88 13.42 -10.51 5.72
C ASN A 88 13.34 -10.68 7.25
N TYR A 89 12.44 -9.96 7.92
CA TYR A 89 12.22 -9.91 9.36
C TYR A 89 13.42 -9.39 10.17
N GLU A 90 14.26 -8.57 9.53
CA GLU A 90 15.38 -7.88 10.16
C GLU A 90 15.07 -6.38 10.27
N SER A 91 15.24 -5.82 11.47
CA SER A 91 14.96 -4.39 11.68
C SER A 91 15.82 -3.51 10.77
N CYS A 92 15.20 -2.48 10.18
CA CYS A 92 15.90 -1.51 9.33
C CYS A 92 16.63 -2.17 8.13
N SER A 93 16.09 -3.24 7.55
CA SER A 93 16.67 -3.95 6.40
C SER A 93 16.47 -3.23 5.07
N PHE A 94 15.36 -2.51 4.89
CA PHE A 94 15.04 -1.84 3.63
C PHE A 94 16.07 -0.78 3.27
N ASN A 95 16.49 -0.77 2.01
CA ASN A 95 17.60 0.04 1.55
C ASN A 95 17.20 1.02 0.45
N PHE A 96 16.31 1.94 0.77
CA PHE A 96 16.00 3.13 -0.03
C PHE A 96 16.26 4.39 0.80
N SER A 97 16.54 5.51 0.14
CA SER A 97 16.93 6.79 0.76
C SER A 97 15.76 7.79 0.91
N ILE A 98 14.55 7.37 0.55
CA ILE A 98 13.36 8.23 0.50
C ILE A 98 12.57 8.16 1.81
N PRO A 99 11.90 9.25 2.23
CA PRO A 99 11.02 9.22 3.37
C PRO A 99 9.81 8.30 3.16
N VAL A 100 9.43 7.60 4.23
CA VAL A 100 8.32 6.64 4.22
C VAL A 100 7.21 7.04 5.20
N ALA A 101 5.97 6.96 4.74
CA ALA A 101 4.79 6.99 5.60
C ALA A 101 3.99 5.68 5.45
N ILE A 102 3.76 4.99 6.56
CA ILE A 102 2.89 3.82 6.61
C ILE A 102 1.64 4.16 7.40
N ILE A 103 0.47 3.95 6.80
CA ILE A 103 -0.84 4.21 7.40
C ILE A 103 -1.55 2.87 7.56
N GLY A 104 -1.40 2.24 8.73
CA GLY A 104 -1.99 0.93 9.03
C GLY A 104 -3.41 0.99 9.59
N THR A 105 -4.06 -0.18 9.65
CA THR A 105 -5.38 -0.38 10.26
C THR A 105 -5.31 -1.23 11.52
N GLY A 106 -6.16 -0.92 12.51
CA GLY A 106 -6.20 -1.72 13.76
C GLY A 106 -7.02 -3.01 13.66
N LEU A 107 -7.89 -3.12 12.65
CA LEU A 107 -8.77 -4.27 12.46
C LEU A 107 -8.37 -5.17 11.28
N GLY A 108 -7.36 -4.82 10.48
CA GLY A 108 -6.93 -5.59 9.31
C GLY A 108 -6.50 -7.02 9.63
N ASN A 109 -5.88 -7.24 10.80
CA ASN A 109 -5.47 -8.57 11.29
C ASN A 109 -6.59 -9.34 12.00
N LYS A 110 -7.83 -8.83 12.01
CA LYS A 110 -8.99 -9.47 12.63
C LYS A 110 -9.84 -10.15 11.57
N SER A 111 -10.40 -11.29 11.91
CA SER A 111 -11.36 -11.96 11.04
C SER A 111 -12.72 -11.24 11.06
N ALA A 112 -13.34 -11.13 9.89
CA ALA A 112 -14.72 -10.70 9.75
C ALA A 112 -15.71 -11.73 10.32
N PHE A 113 -15.36 -13.03 10.26
CA PHE A 113 -16.24 -14.14 10.60
C PHE A 113 -15.63 -15.00 11.72
N PRO A 114 -16.32 -15.21 12.86
CA PRO A 114 -15.76 -15.94 14.00
C PRO A 114 -15.26 -17.37 13.72
N ILE A 115 -15.75 -18.00 12.66
CA ILE A 115 -15.50 -19.41 12.31
C ILE A 115 -14.41 -19.54 11.23
N LEU A 116 -14.07 -18.45 10.52
CA LEU A 116 -13.05 -18.46 9.47
C LEU A 116 -11.83 -17.68 9.95
N PRO A 117 -10.61 -18.26 9.90
CA PRO A 117 -9.40 -17.58 10.37
C PRO A 117 -8.84 -16.56 9.35
N GLN A 118 -9.59 -16.24 8.30
CA GLN A 118 -9.13 -15.33 7.24
C GLN A 118 -9.10 -13.89 7.73
N THR A 119 -8.00 -13.20 7.43
CA THR A 119 -7.77 -11.79 7.75
C THR A 119 -7.23 -11.10 6.50
N CYS A 120 -7.46 -9.80 6.36
CA CYS A 120 -7.08 -9.08 5.14
C CYS A 120 -5.68 -8.46 5.23
N ALA A 121 -5.19 -8.20 6.44
CA ALA A 121 -3.81 -7.80 6.72
C ALA A 121 -3.26 -8.64 7.89
N PRO A 122 -2.90 -9.92 7.65
CA PRO A 122 -2.45 -10.82 8.72
C PRO A 122 -1.12 -10.35 9.35
N ASP A 123 -1.00 -10.59 10.65
CA ASP A 123 0.26 -10.41 11.38
C ASP A 123 1.37 -11.24 10.72
N GLY A 124 2.58 -10.68 10.67
CA GLY A 124 3.73 -11.28 10.02
C GLY A 124 3.91 -10.89 8.55
N VAL A 125 2.95 -10.21 7.91
CA VAL A 125 3.06 -9.72 6.52
C VAL A 125 2.33 -8.38 6.31
N SER A 126 2.11 -7.64 7.39
CA SER A 126 1.29 -6.42 7.41
C SER A 126 2.15 -5.14 7.52
N HIS A 127 1.46 -4.01 7.63
CA HIS A 127 2.05 -2.70 7.90
C HIS A 127 3.05 -2.68 9.07
N THR A 128 2.88 -3.54 10.08
CA THR A 128 3.77 -3.58 11.26
C THR A 128 5.14 -4.14 10.89
N GLU A 129 5.18 -5.24 10.15
CA GLU A 129 6.43 -5.85 9.70
C GLU A 129 7.14 -4.94 8.69
N ILE A 130 6.38 -4.38 7.74
CA ILE A 130 6.92 -3.44 6.74
C ILE A 130 7.52 -2.21 7.44
N PHE A 131 6.87 -1.66 8.47
CA PHE A 131 7.42 -0.54 9.25
C PHE A 131 8.71 -0.90 9.99
N ASN A 132 8.77 -2.07 10.62
CA ASN A 132 9.95 -2.51 11.36
C ASN A 132 11.19 -2.66 10.47
N GLU A 133 11.00 -2.99 9.20
CA GLU A 133 12.06 -3.13 8.20
C GLU A 133 12.46 -1.79 7.55
N CYS A 134 11.65 -0.73 7.69
CA CYS A 134 11.99 0.60 7.20
C CYS A 134 13.13 1.25 7.99
N LYS A 135 14.00 1.99 7.29
CA LYS A 135 14.99 2.89 7.90
C LYS A 135 14.39 4.30 8.10
N PRO A 136 14.81 5.05 9.14
CA PRO A 136 14.48 6.46 9.24
C PRO A 136 14.99 7.27 8.02
N PRO A 137 14.25 8.31 7.56
CA PRO A 137 12.99 8.80 8.12
C PRO A 137 11.78 7.96 7.69
N CYS A 138 11.11 7.34 8.67
CA CYS A 138 9.90 6.55 8.48
C CYS A 138 8.92 6.84 9.61
N SER A 139 7.63 6.99 9.27
CA SER A 139 6.54 7.21 10.24
C SER A 139 5.46 6.15 10.10
N HIS A 140 4.87 5.76 11.23
CA HIS A 140 3.77 4.79 11.30
C HIS A 140 2.56 5.40 11.98
N PHE A 141 1.48 5.57 11.21
CA PHE A 141 0.19 6.01 11.68
C PHE A 141 -0.77 4.83 11.70
N VAL A 142 -1.57 4.66 12.75
CA VAL A 142 -2.52 3.54 12.85
C VAL A 142 -3.92 4.06 13.10
N THR A 143 -4.85 3.68 12.22
CA THR A 143 -6.28 3.93 12.36
C THR A 143 -6.90 2.77 13.16
N SER A 144 -6.76 2.82 14.49
CA SER A 144 -6.99 1.68 15.40
C SER A 144 -8.39 1.07 15.35
N ASP A 145 -9.41 1.89 15.10
CA ASP A 145 -10.83 1.45 15.09
C ASP A 145 -11.36 1.10 13.69
N TYR A 146 -10.47 1.08 12.68
CA TYR A 146 -10.82 0.88 11.29
C TYR A 146 -10.19 -0.37 10.70
N GLY A 147 -10.80 -0.88 9.64
CA GLY A 147 -10.39 -2.09 8.94
C GLY A 147 -9.75 -1.83 7.58
N HIS A 148 -9.17 -2.90 7.04
CA HIS A 148 -8.41 -2.91 5.78
C HIS A 148 -9.13 -2.21 4.61
N MET A 149 -10.45 -2.39 4.52
CA MET A 149 -11.27 -1.90 3.42
C MET A 149 -12.00 -0.58 3.75
N ASP A 150 -11.78 -0.01 4.94
CA ASP A 150 -12.47 1.21 5.35
C ASP A 150 -11.93 2.47 4.63
N VAL A 151 -10.73 2.40 4.03
CA VAL A 151 -10.16 3.49 3.23
C VAL A 151 -10.86 3.70 1.90
N LEU A 152 -11.43 2.63 1.32
CA LEU A 152 -12.03 2.68 0.00
C LEU A 152 -13.30 3.51 -0.01
N ASP A 153 -13.70 3.97 -1.19
CA ASP A 153 -14.95 4.69 -1.43
C ASP A 153 -16.20 3.91 -1.01
N ASP A 154 -17.35 4.58 -1.07
CA ASP A 154 -18.64 3.97 -0.71
C ASP A 154 -19.17 3.06 -1.83
N ASP A 155 -18.88 3.37 -3.09
CA ASP A 155 -19.19 2.53 -4.23
C ASP A 155 -17.92 1.88 -4.79
N ILE A 156 -17.74 0.61 -4.44
CA ILE A 156 -16.60 -0.22 -4.86
C ILE A 156 -17.04 -1.37 -5.80
N GLY A 157 -18.27 -1.29 -6.30
CA GLY A 157 -18.90 -2.31 -7.14
C GLY A 157 -19.12 -3.66 -6.44
N PRO A 158 -19.77 -4.63 -7.11
CA PRO A 158 -20.18 -5.89 -6.48
C PRO A 158 -19.03 -6.74 -5.95
N ILE A 159 -17.91 -6.77 -6.67
CA ILE A 159 -16.71 -7.54 -6.27
C ILE A 159 -16.03 -6.87 -5.07
N GLY A 160 -15.94 -5.53 -5.07
CA GLY A 160 -15.39 -4.78 -3.94
C GLY A 160 -16.24 -4.96 -2.68
N GLU A 161 -17.57 -4.94 -2.83
CA GLU A 161 -18.50 -5.17 -1.73
C GLU A 161 -18.35 -6.57 -1.11
N LEU A 162 -18.19 -7.59 -1.95
CA LEU A 162 -17.89 -8.94 -1.49
C LEU A 162 -16.55 -8.98 -0.73
N ALA A 163 -15.50 -8.37 -1.29
CA ALA A 163 -14.19 -8.31 -0.63
C ALA A 163 -14.27 -7.54 0.71
N ARG A 164 -15.03 -6.45 0.77
CA ARG A 164 -15.27 -5.69 1.99
C ARG A 164 -15.96 -6.53 3.06
N ALA A 165 -16.97 -7.32 2.69
CA ALA A 165 -17.65 -8.22 3.63
C ALA A 165 -16.72 -9.31 4.21
N MET A 166 -15.65 -9.66 3.49
CA MET A 166 -14.63 -10.61 3.95
C MET A 166 -13.61 -10.00 4.93
N CYS A 167 -13.52 -8.68 5.01
CA CYS A 167 -12.58 -7.99 5.88
C CYS A 167 -13.28 -7.44 7.12
N LYS A 168 -12.62 -7.54 8.27
CA LYS A 168 -13.13 -6.88 9.48
C LYS A 168 -13.03 -5.37 9.28
N GLY A 169 -14.18 -4.71 9.16
CA GLY A 169 -14.29 -3.26 9.15
C GLY A 169 -14.59 -2.67 10.54
N SER A 170 -14.65 -1.35 10.59
CA SER A 170 -15.16 -0.56 11.70
C SER A 170 -16.57 -1.02 12.13
N ARG A 171 -16.96 -0.66 13.36
CA ARG A 171 -18.25 -1.07 13.92
C ARG A 171 -19.41 -0.48 13.11
N ARG A 172 -20.52 -1.20 13.02
CA ARG A 172 -21.74 -0.72 12.35
C ARG A 172 -22.14 0.66 12.91
N GLY A 173 -22.36 1.63 12.02
CA GLY A 173 -22.73 3.00 12.37
C GLY A 173 -21.54 3.93 12.64
N VAL A 174 -20.31 3.43 12.63
CA VAL A 174 -19.10 4.27 12.64
C VAL A 174 -18.87 4.79 11.22
N SER A 175 -18.67 6.11 11.09
CA SER A 175 -18.30 6.73 9.82
C SER A 175 -16.87 6.37 9.44
N ARG A 176 -16.62 6.06 8.16
CA ARG A 176 -15.28 5.82 7.60
C ARG A 176 -14.52 7.13 7.29
N ASP A 177 -15.21 8.27 7.33
CA ASP A 177 -14.64 9.58 7.02
C ASP A 177 -13.37 9.94 7.80
N PRO A 178 -13.28 9.72 9.13
CA PRO A 178 -12.07 10.06 9.88
C PRO A 178 -10.84 9.27 9.42
N MET A 179 -11.01 8.01 9.03
CA MET A 179 -9.94 7.21 8.46
C MET A 179 -9.52 7.76 7.10
N ARG A 180 -10.47 7.98 6.19
CA ARG A 180 -10.21 8.51 4.85
C ARG A 180 -9.51 9.86 4.88
N ARG A 181 -9.95 10.76 5.78
CA ARG A 181 -9.33 12.07 5.98
C ARG A 181 -7.93 11.98 6.59
N THR A 182 -7.70 11.01 7.47
CA THR A 182 -6.35 10.71 7.99
C THR A 182 -5.43 10.25 6.86
N VAL A 183 -5.88 9.29 6.02
CA VAL A 183 -5.10 8.80 4.88
C VAL A 183 -4.79 9.94 3.91
N GLY A 184 -5.82 10.72 3.53
CA GLY A 184 -5.66 11.88 2.67
C GLY A 184 -4.66 12.88 3.24
N GLY A 185 -4.84 13.31 4.50
CA GLY A 185 -4.00 14.32 5.13
C GLY A 185 -2.57 13.90 5.44
N VAL A 186 -2.28 12.60 5.56
CA VAL A 186 -0.89 12.10 5.69
C VAL A 186 -0.22 11.98 4.31
N SER A 187 -1.01 11.81 3.24
CA SER A 187 -0.49 11.59 1.89
C SER A 187 -0.24 12.87 1.09
N VAL A 188 -0.71 14.03 1.57
CA VAL A 188 -0.68 15.33 0.86
C VAL A 188 0.05 16.41 1.63
#